data_AF-A0A1Z8KUI0-F1
#
_entry.id   AF-A0A1Z8KUI0-F1
#
_cell.length_a   1.000
_cell.length_b   1.000
_cell.length_c   1.000
_cell.angle_alpha   90.00
_cell.angle_beta   90.00
_cell.angle_gamma   90.00
#
_symmetry.space_group_name_H-M   'P 1'
#
loop_
_entity.id
_entity.type
_entity.pdbx_description
1 polymer ?
#
loop_
_entity_poly.entity_id
_entity_poly.type
_entity_poly.pdbx_seq_one_letter_code
_entity_poly.pdbx_strand_id
1 'polypeptide(L)'
;MTFEKIYQIVINEPIYLTIVAILLLIISYSILKKLFKMLVILLIILIIYIGYLMYTDQQLPSEDNINAIKEKVVKGVEEGINKLDQMSK
;
A
#
# COMPACT_ATOMS: atom_id res chain seq x y z
N MET A 1 31.56 -4.24 19.91
CA MET A 1 30.74 -5.44 19.58
C MET A 1 30.31 -5.27 18.13
N THR A 2 30.75 -6.14 17.22
CA THR A 2 30.50 -6.04 15.77
C THR A 2 29.07 -6.50 15.42
N PHE A 3 28.43 -5.86 14.45
CA PHE A 3 27.08 -6.20 13.96
C PHE A 3 26.92 -7.67 13.58
N GLU A 4 27.96 -8.24 12.98
CA GLU A 4 28.11 -9.68 12.71
C GLU A 4 27.77 -10.57 13.92
N LYS A 5 28.28 -10.22 15.10
CA LYS A 5 28.04 -11.00 16.33
C LYS A 5 26.59 -10.89 16.79
N ILE A 6 25.96 -9.74 16.61
CA ILE A 6 24.55 -9.53 16.97
C ILE A 6 23.66 -10.32 16.02
N TYR A 7 23.93 -10.28 14.71
CA TYR A 7 23.19 -11.05 13.71
C TYR A 7 23.28 -12.56 13.97
N GLN A 8 24.49 -13.06 14.27
CA GLN A 8 24.71 -14.46 14.59
C GLN A 8 23.98 -14.88 15.88
N ILE A 9 23.94 -14.04 16.91
CA ILE A 9 23.16 -14.32 18.12
C ILE A 9 21.67 -14.38 17.80
N VAL A 10 21.16 -13.43 16.99
CA VAL A 10 19.75 -13.37 16.62
C VAL A 10 19.32 -14.59 15.80
N ILE A 11 20.14 -15.06 14.85
CA ILE A 11 19.80 -16.17 13.95
C ILE A 11 20.00 -17.55 14.61
N ASN A 12 21.00 -17.68 15.49
CA ASN A 12 21.33 -18.97 16.10
C ASN A 12 20.48 -19.27 17.34
N GLU A 13 19.83 -18.26 17.92
CA GLU A 13 18.94 -18.43 19.07
C GLU A 13 17.47 -18.28 18.65
N PRO A 14 16.67 -19.34 18.75
CA PRO A 14 15.30 -19.38 18.21
C PRO A 14 14.35 -18.36 18.87
N ILE A 15 14.64 -17.97 20.10
CA ILE A 15 13.88 -16.96 20.85
C ILE A 15 14.00 -15.59 20.19
N TYR A 16 15.19 -15.20 19.75
CA TYR A 16 15.41 -13.89 19.13
C TYR A 16 14.87 -13.83 17.70
N LEU A 17 14.97 -14.91 16.93
CA LEU A 17 14.26 -15.04 15.65
C LEU A 17 12.75 -14.81 15.79
N THR A 18 12.15 -15.40 16.82
CA THR A 18 10.71 -15.25 17.08
C THR A 18 10.35 -13.78 17.37
N ILE A 19 11.18 -13.07 18.14
CA ILE A 19 10.98 -11.64 18.42
C ILE A 19 11.04 -10.81 17.14
N VAL A 20 12.03 -11.03 16.27
CA VAL A 20 12.16 -10.32 14.99
C VAL A 20 10.99 -10.61 14.07
N ALA A 21 10.52 -11.86 14.00
CA ALA A 21 9.35 -12.24 13.22
C ALA A 21 8.08 -11.53 13.69
N ILE A 22 7.84 -11.48 15.01
CA ILE A 22 6.71 -10.73 15.60
C ILE A 22 6.84 -9.24 15.27
N LEU A 23 8.04 -8.69 15.35
CA LEU A 23 8.29 -7.28 15.06
C LEU A 23 8.00 -6.95 13.58
N LEU A 24 8.41 -7.80 12.64
CA LEU A 24 8.06 -7.70 11.22
C LEU A 24 6.55 -7.77 10.98
N LEU A 25 5.85 -8.66 11.69
CA LEU A 25 4.39 -8.77 11.61
C LEU A 25 3.70 -7.49 12.13
N ILE A 26 4.17 -6.92 13.24
CA ILE A 26 3.63 -5.67 13.80
C ILE A 26 3.82 -4.51 12.82
N ILE A 27 5.02 -4.38 12.23
CA ILE A 27 5.31 -3.35 11.23
C ILE A 27 4.40 -3.52 10.02
N SER A 28 4.34 -4.74 9.47
CA SER A 28 3.49 -5.06 8.31
C SER A 28 2.02 -4.76 8.59
N TYR A 29 1.52 -5.17 9.76
CA TYR A 29 0.14 -4.89 10.19
C TYR A 29 -0.12 -3.40 10.36
N SER A 30 0.83 -2.63 10.90
CA SER A 30 0.70 -1.18 11.07
C SER A 30 0.57 -0.46 9.73
N ILE A 31 1.38 -0.85 8.74
CA ILE A 31 1.33 -0.34 7.37
C ILE A 31 -0.01 -0.72 6.74
N LEU A 32 -0.41 -1.99 6.82
CA LEU A 32 -1.67 -2.46 6.27
C LEU A 32 -2.87 -1.72 6.90
N LYS A 33 -2.91 -1.59 8.22
CA LYS A 33 -3.95 -0.87 8.95
C LYS A 33 -4.07 0.59 8.49
N LYS A 34 -2.95 1.25 8.24
CA LYS A 34 -2.92 2.64 7.74
C LYS A 34 -3.43 2.74 6.30
N LEU A 35 -3.04 1.80 5.43
CA LEU A 35 -3.54 1.71 4.05
C LEU A 35 -5.04 1.42 4.01
N PHE A 36 -5.51 0.47 4.82
CA PHE A 36 -6.94 0.16 4.93
C PHE A 36 -7.76 1.35 5.42
N LYS A 37 -7.26 2.11 6.41
CA LYS A 37 -7.95 3.33 6.87
C LYS A 37 -8.13 4.34 5.74
N MET A 38 -7.11 4.52 4.90
CA MET A 38 -7.17 5.43 3.75
C MET A 38 -8.12 4.90 2.65
N LEU A 39 -8.08 3.58 2.41
CA LEU A 39 -8.97 2.90 1.46
C LEU A 39 -10.44 3.04 1.85
N VAL A 40 -10.77 2.87 3.13
CA VAL A 40 -12.15 2.99 3.64
C VAL A 40 -12.68 4.40 3.44
N ILE A 41 -11.89 5.44 3.74
CA ILE A 41 -12.28 6.83 3.46
C ILE A 41 -12.57 7.03 1.96
N LEU A 42 -11.71 6.52 1.08
CA LEU A 42 -11.89 6.64 -0.37
C LEU A 42 -13.17 5.95 -0.84
N LEU A 43 -13.45 4.76 -0.30
CA LEU A 43 -14.64 3.98 -0.63
C LEU A 43 -15.92 4.67 -0.16
N ILE A 44 -15.92 5.28 1.03
CA ILE A 44 -17.05 6.07 1.53
C ILE A 44 -17.32 7.26 0.61
N ILE A 45 -16.27 8.00 0.22
CA ILE A 45 -16.41 9.14 -0.71
C ILE A 45 -16.98 8.67 -2.05
N LEU A 46 -16.53 7.52 -2.55
CA LEU A 46 -17.02 6.94 -3.80
C LEU A 46 -18.51 6.56 -3.71
N ILE A 47 -18.93 5.93 -2.61
CA ILE A 47 -20.34 5.57 -2.36
C ILE A 47 -21.20 6.84 -2.32
N ILE A 48 -20.76 7.88 -1.61
CA ILE A 48 -21.47 9.15 -1.54
C ILE A 48 -21.59 9.78 -2.93
N TYR A 49 -20.51 9.77 -3.72
CA TYR A 49 -20.50 10.31 -5.08
C TYR A 49 -21.47 9.58 -6.00
N ILE A 50 -21.44 8.24 -6.00
CA ILE A 50 -22.38 7.43 -6.80
C ILE A 50 -23.82 7.67 -6.35
N GLY A 51 -24.07 7.76 -5.05
CA GLY A 51 -25.40 8.07 -4.51
C GLY A 51 -25.92 9.45 -4.93
N TYR A 52 -25.05 10.47 -4.91
CA TYR A 52 -25.37 11.81 -5.42
C TYR A 52 -25.69 11.78 -6.92
N LEU A 53 -24.90 11.05 -7.70
CA LEU A 53 -25.08 10.96 -9.14
C LEU A 53 -26.42 10.29 -9.51
N MET A 54 -26.78 9.21 -8.81
CA MET A 54 -28.08 8.56 -8.95
C MET A 54 -29.24 9.49 -8.59
N TYR A 55 -29.11 10.30 -7.54
CA TYR A 55 -30.17 11.24 -7.15
C TYR A 55 -30.36 12.38 -8.16
N THR A 56 -29.30 12.76 -8.89
CA THR A 56 -29.30 13.89 -9.82
C THR A 56 -29.55 13.46 -11.27
N ASP A 57 -29.85 12.17 -11.52
CA ASP A 57 -29.97 11.53 -12.85
C ASP A 57 -28.76 11.84 -13.77
N GLN A 58 -27.60 12.15 -13.17
CA GLN A 58 -26.39 12.40 -13.92
C GLN A 58 -25.80 11.07 -14.39
N GLN A 59 -25.38 11.04 -15.65
CA GLN A 59 -24.73 9.86 -16.22
C GLN A 59 -23.41 9.61 -15.50
N LEU A 60 -23.14 8.35 -15.16
CA LEU A 60 -21.85 7.91 -14.63
C LEU A 60 -20.72 8.41 -15.53
N PRO A 61 -19.55 8.79 -14.94
CA PRO A 61 -18.41 9.23 -15.73
C PRO A 61 -18.13 8.25 -16.86
N SER A 62 -18.05 8.77 -18.08
CA SER A 62 -17.91 7.98 -19.32
C SER A 62 -16.69 7.06 -19.26
N GLU A 63 -16.75 5.93 -19.98
CA GLU A 63 -15.67 4.94 -20.02
C GLU A 63 -14.30 5.56 -20.36
N ASP A 64 -14.28 6.59 -21.22
CA ASP A 64 -13.07 7.32 -21.59
C ASP A 64 -12.38 7.98 -20.38
N ASN A 65 -13.16 8.57 -19.47
CA ASN A 65 -12.65 9.19 -18.25
C ASN A 65 -12.09 8.13 -17.29
N ILE A 66 -12.76 6.98 -17.18
CA ILE A 66 -12.30 5.86 -16.35
C ILE A 66 -11.00 5.28 -16.92
N ASN A 67 -10.90 5.15 -18.24
CA ASN A 67 -9.70 4.67 -18.92
C ASN A 67 -8.52 5.62 -18.72
N ALA A 68 -8.74 6.93 -18.83
CA ALA A 68 -7.72 7.94 -18.58
C ALA A 68 -7.21 7.91 -17.13
N ILE A 69 -8.10 7.73 -16.16
CA ILE A 69 -7.72 7.57 -14.74
C ILE A 69 -6.91 6.29 -14.55
N LYS A 70 -7.37 5.16 -15.13
CA LYS A 70 -6.68 3.88 -15.05
C LYS A 70 -5.27 3.96 -15.62
N GLU A 71 -5.09 4.59 -16.77
CA GLU A 71 -3.78 4.78 -17.39
C GLU A 71 -2.86 5.64 -16.52
N LYS A 72 -3.37 6.73 -15.92
CA LYS A 72 -2.59 7.57 -14.98
C LYS A 72 -2.15 6.79 -13.75
N VAL A 73 -3.01 5.93 -13.21
CA VAL A 73 -2.66 5.08 -12.06
C VAL A 73 -1.58 4.06 -12.46
N VAL A 74 -1.74 3.38 -13.60
CA VAL A 74 -0.76 2.41 -14.10
C VAL A 74 0.60 3.08 -14.32
N LYS A 75 0.63 4.23 -15.00
CA LYS A 75 1.86 5.01 -15.21
C LYS A 75 2.52 5.45 -13.90
N GLY A 76 1.74 5.95 -12.93
CA GLY A 76 2.27 6.35 -11.63
C GLY A 76 2.90 5.19 -10.84
N VAL A 77 2.33 3.98 -10.96
CA VAL A 77 2.89 2.76 -10.36
C VAL A 77 4.17 2.34 -11.08
N GLU A 78 4.17 2.36 -12.41
CA GLU A 78 5.32 1.99 -13.23
C GLU A 78 6.51 2.94 -13.04
N GLU A 79 6.27 4.25 -12.96
CA GLU A 79 7.27 5.25 -12.59
C GLU A 79 7.82 5.04 -11.18
N GLY A 80 6.97 4.66 -10.23
CA GLY A 80 7.39 4.33 -8.87
C GLY A 80 8.32 3.12 -8.82
N ILE A 81 7.97 2.05 -9.53
CA ILE A 81 8.80 0.84 -9.63
C ILE A 81 10.13 1.16 -10.32
N ASN A 82 10.11 1.89 -11.44
CA ASN A 82 11.32 2.28 -12.16
C ASN A 82 12.27 3.15 -11.32
N LYS A 83 11.73 4.08 -10.51
CA LYS A 83 12.54 4.88 -9.59
C LYS A 83 13.19 4.04 -8.49
N LEU A 84 12.51 3.02 -7.99
CA LEU A 84 13.07 2.09 -7.00
C LEU A 84 14.17 1.21 -7.60
N ASP A 85 13.98 0.72 -8.83
CA ASP A 85 14.99 -0.08 -9.54
C ASP A 85 16.26 0.73 -9.86
N GLN A 86 16.09 2.00 -10.25
CA GLN A 86 17.21 2.93 -10.48
C GLN A 86 17.97 3.30 -9.20
N MET A 87 17.31 3.33 -8.03
CA MET A 87 17.97 3.57 -6.74
C MET A 87 18.61 2.32 -6.15
N SER A 88 18.21 1.13 -6.61
CA SER A 88 18.75 -0.16 -6.19
C SER A 88 20.00 -0.59 -6.99
N LYS A 89 20.29 0.06 -8.13
CA LYS A 89 21.47 -0.17 -8.99
C LYS A 89 22.56 0.85 -8.71
#